data_AF-X0SQX1-F1
#
_entry.id   AF-X0SQX1-F1
#
_cell.length_a   1.000
_cell.length_b   1.000
_cell.length_c   1.000
_cell.angle_alpha   90.00
_cell.angle_beta   90.00
_cell.angle_gamma   90.00
#
_symmetry.space_group_name_H-M   'P 1'
#
loop_
_entity.id
_entity.type
_entity.pdbx_description
1 polymer ?
#
loop_
_entity_poly.entity_id
_entity_poly.type
_entity_poly.pdbx_seq_one_letter_code
_entity_poly.pdbx_strand_id
1 'polypeptide(L)'
;MNTTKFGVPGSLLKDHIGDADIPCTDEGEAMAMACGAWLAGKEPSVYMQNSGLGNCVDIITSLYKPYKIPLPKLLLSLRRKPEHHRFMGSITVKLLRLLEYPQGKVTIIEEK
;
A
#
# COMPACT_ATOMS: atom_id res chain seq x y z
N MET A 1 9.58 -15.81 -9.59
CA MET A 1 10.14 -15.22 -8.36
C MET A 1 9.03 -15.18 -7.32
N ASN A 2 9.25 -15.70 -6.11
CA ASN A 2 8.25 -15.70 -5.04
C ASN A 2 7.97 -14.26 -4.59
N THR A 3 6.81 -13.72 -4.97
CA THR A 3 6.31 -12.45 -4.45
C THR A 3 5.75 -12.72 -3.05
N THR A 4 6.19 -11.96 -2.04
CA THR A 4 5.61 -12.02 -0.69
C THR A 4 4.64 -10.86 -0.51
N LYS A 5 3.42 -11.15 -0.07
CA LYS A 5 2.34 -10.17 0.11
C LYS A 5 2.16 -9.81 1.58
N PHE A 6 2.23 -8.51 1.88
CA PHE A 6 2.03 -7.93 3.22
C PHE A 6 0.89 -6.92 3.21
N GLY A 7 0.25 -6.67 4.35
CA GLY A 7 -0.82 -5.67 4.42
C GLY A 7 -1.91 -5.99 5.43
N VAL A 8 -2.79 -5.01 5.60
CA VAL A 8 -3.90 -5.09 6.54
C VAL A 8 -5.13 -5.68 5.83
N PRO A 9 -5.70 -6.80 6.31
CA PRO A 9 -6.89 -7.39 5.70
C PRO A 9 -8.12 -6.50 5.95
N GLY A 10 -8.40 -5.58 5.03
CA GLY A 10 -9.65 -4.84 4.98
C GLY A 10 -10.83 -5.72 4.55
N SER A 11 -12.01 -5.48 5.11
CA SER A 11 -13.24 -6.26 4.85
C SER A 11 -13.61 -6.43 3.37
N LEU A 12 -13.28 -5.44 2.52
CA LEU A 12 -13.61 -5.43 1.08
C LEU A 12 -12.43 -5.83 0.18
N LEU A 13 -11.23 -5.92 0.75
CA LEU A 13 -10.07 -6.40 0.02
C LEU A 13 -10.07 -7.93 -0.05
N LYS A 14 -10.67 -8.64 0.92
CA LYS A 14 -10.68 -10.11 1.04
C LYS A 14 -11.03 -10.87 -0.25
N ASP A 15 -11.94 -10.34 -1.07
CA ASP A 15 -12.35 -10.99 -2.33
C ASP A 15 -11.33 -10.81 -3.47
N HIS A 16 -10.37 -9.88 -3.34
CA HIS A 16 -9.37 -9.51 -4.36
C HIS A 16 -7.94 -9.84 -3.93
N ILE A 17 -7.68 -9.88 -2.62
CA ILE A 17 -6.49 -10.47 -2.02
C ILE A 17 -6.86 -11.86 -1.53
N GLY A 18 -6.72 -12.87 -2.40
CA GLY A 18 -6.41 -14.20 -1.89
C GLY A 18 -5.23 -14.08 -0.93
N ASP A 19 -5.37 -14.67 0.25
CA ASP A 19 -4.69 -14.32 1.50
C ASP A 19 -3.35 -13.60 1.31
N ALA A 20 -3.26 -12.41 1.90
CA ALA A 20 -2.07 -11.99 2.62
C ALA A 20 -1.15 -13.18 2.95
N ASP A 21 0.07 -13.24 2.39
CA ASP A 21 1.01 -14.27 2.85
C ASP A 21 1.32 -14.01 4.34
N ILE A 22 1.39 -12.72 4.72
CA ILE A 22 1.58 -12.27 6.09
C ILE A 22 0.62 -11.11 6.37
N PRO A 23 -0.47 -11.32 7.13
CA PRO A 23 -1.35 -10.24 7.56
C PRO A 23 -0.63 -9.32 8.54
N CYS A 24 -0.87 -8.01 8.42
CA CYS A 24 -0.31 -6.97 9.28
C CYS A 24 -1.41 -6.29 10.08
N THR A 25 -1.05 -5.70 11.20
CA THR A 25 -1.98 -4.96 12.06
C THR A 25 -2.09 -3.50 11.62
N ASP A 26 -1.04 -2.98 10.98
CA ASP A 26 -0.92 -1.60 10.53
C ASP A 26 -0.28 -1.53 9.12
N GLU A 27 -0.67 -0.55 8.30
CA GLU A 27 -0.10 -0.41 6.95
C GLU A 27 1.37 0.01 6.96
N GLY A 28 1.80 0.77 7.95
CA GLY A 28 3.20 1.10 8.18
C GLY A 28 4.03 -0.15 8.50
N GLU A 29 3.50 -1.06 9.32
CA GLU A 29 4.11 -2.38 9.57
C GLU A 29 4.28 -3.17 8.27
N ALA A 30 3.24 -3.21 7.43
CA ALA A 30 3.30 -3.88 6.13
C ALA A 30 4.38 -3.29 5.21
N MET A 31 4.51 -1.96 5.19
CA MET A 31 5.56 -1.26 4.46
C MET A 31 6.95 -1.54 5.06
N ALA A 32 7.10 -1.62 6.38
CA ALA A 32 8.38 -1.98 7.01
C ALA A 32 8.80 -3.41 6.67
N MET A 33 7.87 -4.37 6.72
CA MET A 33 8.14 -5.75 6.33
C MET A 33 8.45 -5.91 4.84
N ALA A 34 7.75 -5.17 3.98
CA ALA A 34 8.09 -5.11 2.56
C ALA A 34 9.53 -4.60 2.33
N CYS A 35 9.96 -3.59 3.07
CA CYS A 35 11.35 -3.12 3.04
C CYS A 35 12.33 -4.24 3.42
N GLY A 36 12.07 -4.95 4.53
CA GLY A 36 12.89 -6.10 4.95
C GLY A 36 12.93 -7.22 3.90
N ALA A 37 11.79 -7.55 3.29
CA ALA A 37 11.71 -8.56 2.23
C ALA A 37 12.50 -8.15 0.98
N TRP A 38 12.46 -6.87 0.60
CA TRP A 38 13.29 -6.34 -0.49
C TRP A 38 14.78 -6.43 -0.19
N LEU A 39 15.20 -6.07 1.04
CA LEU A 39 16.59 -6.23 1.49
C LEU A 39 17.05 -7.70 1.47
N ALA A 40 16.14 -8.64 1.68
CA ALA A 40 16.38 -10.08 1.55
C ALA A 40 16.36 -10.59 0.10
N GLY A 41 16.33 -9.70 -0.91
CA GLY A 41 16.36 -10.05 -2.32
C GLY A 41 15.02 -10.47 -2.92
N LYS A 42 13.89 -10.17 -2.26
CA LYS A 42 12.55 -10.47 -2.78
C LYS A 42 11.90 -9.28 -3.47
N GLU A 43 10.82 -9.55 -4.19
CA GLU A 43 9.92 -8.51 -4.72
C GLU A 43 8.62 -8.46 -3.89
N PRO A 44 8.53 -7.56 -2.90
CA PRO A 44 7.34 -7.47 -2.05
C PRO A 44 6.16 -6.80 -2.75
N SER A 45 4.96 -7.24 -2.38
CA SER A 45 3.71 -6.54 -2.66
C SER A 45 3.04 -6.15 -1.36
N VAL A 46 2.45 -4.95 -1.33
CA VAL A 46 1.66 -4.44 -0.21
C VAL A 46 0.24 -4.20 -0.66
N TYR A 47 -0.73 -4.62 0.14
CA TYR A 47 -2.15 -4.29 -0.06
C TYR A 47 -2.67 -3.45 1.09
N MET A 48 -3.43 -2.40 0.74
CA MET A 48 -4.06 -1.53 1.73
C MET A 48 -5.21 -0.75 1.12
N GLN A 49 -5.95 -0.05 1.97
CA GLN A 49 -6.95 0.93 1.56
C GLN A 49 -6.31 2.30 1.35
N ASN A 50 -6.99 3.17 0.63
CA ASN A 50 -6.52 4.54 0.43
C ASN A 50 -6.36 5.34 1.72
N SER A 51 -7.09 5.06 2.80
CA SER A 51 -6.82 5.67 4.11
C SER A 51 -5.45 5.25 4.67
N GLY A 52 -5.10 3.96 4.54
CA GLY A 52 -3.80 3.43 4.95
C GLY A 52 -2.62 4.03 4.19
N LEU A 53 -2.82 4.44 2.93
CA LEU A 53 -1.82 5.22 2.20
C LEU A 53 -1.51 6.55 2.88
N GLY A 54 -2.50 7.18 3.53
CA GLY A 54 -2.30 8.39 4.33
C GLY A 54 -1.39 8.13 5.53
N ASN A 55 -1.60 7.02 6.24
CA ASN A 55 -0.72 6.59 7.34
C ASN A 55 0.70 6.29 6.86
N CYS A 56 0.84 5.73 5.65
CA CYS A 56 2.12 5.38 5.07
C CYS A 56 2.96 6.58 4.59
N VAL A 57 2.43 7.81 4.62
CA VAL A 57 3.21 9.00 4.22
C VAL A 57 4.50 9.11 5.03
N ASP A 58 4.44 8.90 6.34
CA ASP A 58 5.61 8.99 7.20
C ASP A 58 6.65 7.94 6.82
N ILE A 59 6.31 6.64 6.82
CA ILE A 59 7.29 5.58 6.50
C ILE A 59 7.83 5.68 5.07
N ILE A 60 7.04 6.14 4.09
CA ILE A 60 7.54 6.38 2.74
C ILE A 60 8.61 7.48 2.75
N THR A 61 8.37 8.56 3.49
CA THR A 61 9.26 9.73 3.52
C THR A 61 10.43 9.61 4.50
N SER A 62 10.32 8.77 5.52
CA SER A 62 11.34 8.57 6.56
C SER A 62 12.20 7.32 6.35
N LEU A 63 11.69 6.28 5.68
CA LEU A 63 12.41 5.03 5.40
C LEU A 63 12.67 4.82 3.91
N TYR A 64 11.65 4.84 3.05
CA TYR A 64 11.87 4.47 1.65
C TYR A 64 12.69 5.49 0.88
N LYS A 65 12.32 6.77 0.96
CA LYS A 65 12.95 7.85 0.19
C LYS A 65 14.38 8.14 0.64
N PRO A 66 14.70 8.34 1.93
CA PRO A 66 16.06 8.73 2.34
C PRO A 66 17.10 7.65 2.04
N TYR A 67 16.70 6.39 2.19
CA TYR A 67 17.59 5.24 1.97
C TYR A 67 17.50 4.68 0.55
N LYS A 68 16.79 5.36 -0.37
CA LYS A 68 16.63 4.99 -1.79
C LYS A 68 16.13 3.54 -1.97
N ILE A 69 15.28 3.10 -1.06
CA ILE A 69 14.66 1.78 -1.11
C ILE A 69 13.52 1.84 -2.14
N PRO A 70 13.47 0.94 -3.14
CA PRO A 70 12.38 0.90 -4.09
C PRO A 70 11.05 0.65 -3.40
N LEU A 71 10.05 1.48 -3.68
CA LEU A 71 8.69 1.26 -3.19
C LEU A 71 8.15 -0.10 -3.71
N PRO A 72 7.40 -0.85 -2.86
CA PRO A 72 6.87 -2.17 -3.21
C PRO A 72 5.77 -2.05 -4.28
N LYS A 73 5.36 -3.18 -4.87
CA LYS A 73 4.12 -3.21 -5.65
C LYS A 73 2.96 -2.90 -4.71
N LEU A 74 2.06 -2.01 -5.09
CA LEU A 74 0.95 -1.54 -4.25
C LEU A 74 -0.37 -1.93 -4.90
N LEU A 75 -1.17 -2.70 -4.16
CA LEU A 75 -2.58 -2.91 -4.47
C LEU A 75 -3.42 -2.04 -3.53
N LEU A 76 -4.07 -1.02 -4.09
CA LEU A 76 -4.77 -0.01 -3.32
C LEU A 76 -6.28 -0.09 -3.56
N SER A 77 -7.06 -0.34 -2.51
CA SER A 77 -8.52 -0.16 -2.60
C SER A 77 -8.86 1.32 -2.46
N LEU A 78 -9.69 1.84 -3.37
CA LEU A 78 -10.09 3.23 -3.41
C LEU A 78 -11.51 3.39 -2.87
N ARG A 79 -11.62 3.81 -1.61
CA ARG A 79 -12.89 4.19 -0.97
C ARG A 79 -13.19 5.66 -1.15
N ARG A 80 -14.43 5.94 -1.56
CA ARG A 80 -15.02 7.29 -1.60
C ARG A 80 -16.29 7.41 -0.75
N LYS A 81 -16.76 6.31 -0.17
CA LYS A 81 -17.98 6.23 0.64
C LYS A 81 -17.74 5.39 1.90
N PRO A 82 -18.46 5.68 3.01
CA PRO A 82 -19.39 6.81 3.18
C PRO A 82 -18.63 8.17 3.26
N GLU A 83 -19.32 9.26 3.59
CA GLU A 83 -18.81 10.64 3.42
C GLU A 83 -17.40 10.88 4.00
N HIS A 84 -17.06 10.24 5.12
CA HIS A 84 -15.73 10.36 5.75
C HIS A 84 -14.57 9.83 4.89
N HIS A 85 -14.84 8.98 3.88
CA HIS A 85 -13.85 8.54 2.90
C HIS A 85 -13.81 9.40 1.63
N ARG A 86 -14.80 10.29 1.41
CA ARG A 86 -14.97 11.02 0.15
C ARG A 86 -13.76 11.88 -0.19
N PHE A 87 -13.26 12.64 0.78
CA PHE A 87 -12.11 13.51 0.56
C PHE A 87 -10.83 12.70 0.34
N MET A 88 -10.58 11.68 1.16
CA MET A 88 -9.41 10.82 0.98
C MET A 88 -9.41 10.18 -0.41
N GLY A 89 -10.55 9.65 -0.84
CA GLY A 89 -10.71 9.05 -2.17
C GLY A 89 -10.53 10.04 -3.32
N SER A 90 -10.90 11.31 -3.17
CA SER A 90 -10.71 12.31 -4.23
C SER A 90 -9.25 12.75 -4.39
N ILE A 91 -8.46 12.70 -3.32
CA ILE A 91 -7.04 13.11 -3.33
C ILE A 91 -6.07 11.95 -3.53
N THR A 92 -6.51 10.69 -3.40
CA THR A 92 -5.62 9.50 -3.38
C THR A 92 -4.63 9.45 -4.55
N VAL A 93 -5.11 9.67 -5.79
CA VAL A 93 -4.23 9.65 -6.98
C VAL A 93 -3.21 10.80 -6.96
N LYS A 94 -3.61 11.97 -6.44
CA LYS A 94 -2.68 13.11 -6.28
C LYS A 94 -1.64 12.81 -5.19
N LEU A 95 -2.05 12.18 -4.09
CA LEU A 95 -1.13 11.77 -3.03
C LEU A 95 -0.08 10.78 -3.53
N LEU A 96 -0.47 9.75 -4.29
CA LEU A 96 0.48 8.82 -4.91
C LEU A 96 1.50 9.53 -5.79
N ARG A 97 1.07 10.55 -6.55
CA ARG A 97 1.98 11.36 -7.38
C ARG A 97 2.93 12.22 -6.54
N LEU A 98 2.43 12.83 -5.46
CA LEU A 98 3.26 13.62 -4.54
C LEU A 98 4.30 12.77 -3.81
N LEU A 99 3.97 11.52 -3.48
CA LEU A 99 4.90 10.54 -2.92
C LEU A 99 5.82 9.93 -4.00
N GLU A 100 5.67 10.35 -5.26
CA GLU A 100 6.35 9.83 -6.44
C GLU A 100 6.34 8.30 -6.49
N TYR A 101 5.18 7.71 -6.23
CA TYR A 101 5.00 6.27 -6.38
C TYR A 101 5.15 5.90 -7.87
N PRO A 102 6.03 4.93 -8.24
CA PRO A 102 6.30 4.65 -9.64
C PRO A 102 5.05 4.22 -10.41
N GLN A 103 4.89 4.77 -11.62
CA GLN A 103 3.85 4.31 -12.55
C GLN A 103 4.06 2.82 -12.88
N GLY A 104 2.97 2.06 -12.95
CA GLY A 104 3.02 0.61 -13.18
C GLY A 104 3.32 -0.24 -11.93
N LYS A 105 3.66 0.37 -10.79
CA LYS A 105 3.75 -0.34 -9.50
C LYS A 105 2.49 -0.22 -8.65
N VAL A 106 1.52 0.60 -9.05
CA VAL A 106 0.25 0.78 -8.33
C VAL A 106 -0.89 0.23 -9.16
N THR A 107 -1.64 -0.69 -8.56
CA THR A 107 -2.93 -1.15 -9.06
C THR A 107 -4.02 -0.61 -8.14
N ILE A 108 -4.95 0.17 -8.70
CA ILE A 108 -6.07 0.73 -7.96
C ILE A 108 -7.32 -0.10 -8.24
N ILE A 109 -8.00 -0.54 -7.20
CA ILE A 109 -9.32 -1.19 -7.27
C ILE A 109 -10.35 -0.21 -6.73
N GLU A 110 -11.32 0.20 -7.54
CA GLU A 110 -12.42 1.04 -7.06
C GLU A 110 -13.45 0.22 -6.30
N GLU A 111 -13.78 0.64 -5.10
CA GLU A 111 -14.90 0.05 -4.35
C GLU A 111 -16.23 0.65 -4.84
N LYS A 112 -17.22 -0.23 -5.08
CA LYS A 112 -18.56 0.15 -5.55
C LYS A 112 -19.39 0.82 -4.45
#